data_AF-A0A9N9LB52-F1
#
_entry.id   AF-A0A9N9LB52-F1
#
_cell.length_a   1.000
_cell.length_b   1.000
_cell.length_c   1.000
_cell.angle_alpha   90.00
_cell.angle_beta   90.00
_cell.angle_gamma   90.00
#
_symmetry.space_group_name_H-M   'P 1'
#
loop_
_entity.id
_entity.type
_entity.pdbx_description
1 polymer ?
#
loop_
_entity_poly.entity_id
_entity_poly.type
_entity_poly.pdbx_seq_one_letter_code
_entity_poly.pdbx_strand_id
1 'polypeptide(L)'
;MMGGVDQFHLHDSPFSDKAVSVTPISFSCIEEAKYIFEYGVGLFRSHCAAQGSDHSMPASGIDGRMADFSILLSNFSHALEDFKKSKGPSITPKEQTAMDILRLHVLSAKVALNFELLPPDKRSTECTGFLPEVREILDLGEKIIDSNSASYILGGTATSFCLDMGYIIPIYTVASHWQDATIRRRAIAILRSLPRQEGIWNSILVAKAAERIMELEGNASGGFKAFMECPNQTSTQPFLEIDARGGRLQYTQGEKGSEKEIKVVEKIFTW
;
A
#
# COMPACT_ATOMS: atom_id res chain seq x y z
N MET A 1 -10.95 52.20 -3.83
CA MET A 1 -9.71 51.40 -3.72
C MET A 1 -9.85 50.57 -2.46
N MET A 2 -10.52 49.41 -2.55
CA MET A 2 -9.93 48.08 -2.80
C MET A 2 -8.90 47.68 -1.76
N GLY A 3 -9.28 46.68 -0.97
CA GLY A 3 -8.46 45.97 0.01
C GLY A 3 -9.31 44.88 0.67
N GLY A 4 -10.02 44.10 -0.14
CA GLY A 4 -10.75 42.92 0.32
C GLY A 4 -9.74 41.85 0.70
N VAL A 5 -9.68 41.54 1.99
CA VAL A 5 -8.96 40.37 2.48
C VAL A 5 -9.86 39.19 2.21
N ASP A 6 -9.52 38.38 1.20
CA ASP A 6 -10.15 37.09 0.97
C ASP A 6 -9.99 36.23 2.24
N GLN A 7 -11.05 36.16 3.03
CA GLN A 7 -11.25 35.10 4.01
C GLN A 7 -11.43 33.81 3.21
N PHE A 8 -10.33 33.15 2.91
CA PHE A 8 -10.37 31.71 2.67
C PHE A 8 -10.88 31.08 3.96
N HIS A 9 -12.18 30.76 3.98
CA HIS A 9 -12.75 29.86 4.97
C HIS A 9 -12.00 28.53 4.86
N LEU A 10 -11.01 28.34 5.74
CA LEU A 10 -10.47 27.04 6.08
C LEU A 10 -11.66 26.21 6.54
N HIS A 11 -12.19 25.37 5.66
CA HIS A 11 -13.06 24.29 6.06
C HIS A 11 -12.30 23.51 7.14
N ASP A 12 -12.90 23.38 8.33
CA ASP A 12 -12.35 22.59 9.42
C ASP A 12 -11.89 21.23 8.89
N SER A 13 -10.59 20.97 9.01
CA SER A 13 -9.99 19.71 8.54
C SER A 13 -10.65 18.54 9.28
N PRO A 14 -11.21 17.54 8.56
CA PRO A 14 -11.80 16.35 9.19
C PRO A 14 -10.81 15.53 10.03
N PHE A 15 -9.53 15.91 10.01
CA PHE A 15 -8.41 15.17 10.58
C PHE A 15 -7.60 15.99 11.60
N SER A 16 -8.17 17.03 12.21
CA SER A 16 -7.62 17.62 13.44
C SER A 16 -7.47 16.54 14.52
N ASP A 17 -6.44 16.63 15.38
CA ASP A 17 -6.10 15.66 16.45
C ASP A 17 -7.27 15.30 17.40
N LYS A 18 -8.39 16.05 17.34
CA LYS A 18 -9.62 15.81 18.12
C LYS A 18 -10.84 15.38 17.29
N ALA A 19 -10.74 15.34 15.96
CA ALA A 19 -11.88 15.22 15.03
C ALA A 19 -12.06 13.83 14.41
N VAL A 20 -11.05 12.96 14.47
CA VAL A 20 -11.06 11.61 13.86
C VAL A 20 -12.22 10.74 14.39
N SER A 21 -12.77 11.05 15.58
CA SER A 21 -13.87 10.30 16.21
C SER A 21 -15.25 10.94 16.12
N VAL A 22 -15.42 12.15 15.56
CA VAL A 22 -16.69 12.92 15.72
C VAL A 22 -17.38 13.29 14.41
N THR A 23 -16.66 13.40 13.28
CA THR A 23 -17.30 13.74 11.99
C THR A 23 -17.49 12.51 11.11
N PRO A 24 -18.73 12.15 10.71
CA PRO A 24 -18.95 11.05 9.79
C PRO A 24 -18.34 11.39 8.43
N ILE A 25 -17.48 10.48 7.93
CA ILE A 25 -16.93 10.60 6.58
C ILE A 25 -18.08 10.48 5.58
N SER A 26 -18.19 11.45 4.69
CA SER A 26 -19.10 11.40 3.54
C SER A 26 -18.47 12.17 2.39
N PHE A 27 -18.90 11.85 1.17
CA PHE A 27 -18.43 12.53 -0.04
C PHE A 27 -19.54 12.51 -1.09
N SER A 28 -19.54 13.57 -1.89
CA SER A 28 -20.53 13.86 -2.94
C SER A 28 -20.09 13.36 -4.32
N CYS A 29 -18.79 13.14 -4.51
CA CYS A 29 -18.21 12.58 -5.73
C CYS A 29 -16.99 11.69 -5.45
N ILE A 30 -16.53 10.99 -6.49
CA ILE A 30 -15.39 10.07 -6.40
C ILE A 30 -14.08 10.84 -6.18
N GLU A 31 -13.95 12.02 -6.79
CA GLU A 31 -12.78 12.87 -6.64
C GLU A 31 -12.61 13.33 -5.18
N GLU A 32 -13.72 13.66 -4.51
CA GLU A 32 -13.73 14.01 -3.08
C GLU A 32 -13.39 12.78 -2.22
N ALA A 33 -13.96 11.61 -2.52
CA ALA A 33 -13.62 10.37 -1.84
C ALA A 33 -12.12 10.07 -1.91
N LYS A 34 -11.54 10.20 -3.11
CA LYS A 34 -10.12 10.01 -3.35
C LYS A 34 -9.27 10.99 -2.54
N TYR A 35 -9.60 12.28 -2.59
CA TYR A 35 -8.87 13.31 -1.87
C TYR A 35 -8.86 13.04 -0.35
N ILE A 36 -10.02 12.71 0.22
CA ILE A 36 -10.16 12.38 1.64
C ILE A 36 -9.29 11.17 2.01
N PHE A 37 -9.28 10.13 1.16
CA PHE A 37 -8.47 8.94 1.38
C PHE A 37 -6.96 9.25 1.34
N GLU A 38 -6.48 9.88 0.26
CA GLU A 38 -5.06 10.20 0.07
C GLU A 38 -4.55 11.13 1.19
N TYR A 39 -5.34 12.13 1.57
CA TYR A 39 -5.02 13.03 2.66
C TYR A 39 -4.96 12.30 4.01
N GLY A 40 -5.96 11.47 4.33
CA GLY A 40 -5.99 10.70 5.57
C GLY A 40 -4.81 9.73 5.70
N VAL A 41 -4.48 8.99 4.64
CA VAL A 41 -3.30 8.10 4.60
C VAL A 41 -2.00 8.90 4.71
N GLY A 42 -1.90 10.03 4.02
CA GLY A 42 -0.73 10.91 4.02
C GLY A 42 -0.44 11.51 5.40
N LEU A 43 -1.48 12.00 6.08
CA LEU A 43 -1.36 12.51 7.45
C LEU A 43 -0.88 11.43 8.42
N PHE A 44 -1.50 10.24 8.35
CA PHE A 44 -1.12 9.13 9.21
C PHE A 44 0.35 8.73 9.01
N ARG A 45 0.78 8.57 7.74
CA ARG A 45 2.18 8.24 7.42
C ARG A 45 3.16 9.31 7.89
N SER A 46 2.81 10.59 7.73
CA SER A 46 3.64 11.71 8.18
C SER A 46 3.80 11.72 9.70
N HIS A 47 2.72 11.42 10.43
CA HIS A 47 2.74 11.32 11.89
C HIS A 47 3.61 10.14 12.37
N CYS A 48 3.53 8.99 11.70
CA CYS A 48 4.42 7.85 11.96
C CYS A 48 5.90 8.22 11.70
N ALA A 49 6.21 8.89 10.59
CA ALA A 49 7.57 9.24 10.20
C ALA A 49 8.20 10.29 11.15
N ALA A 50 7.44 11.31 11.57
CA ALA A 50 7.93 12.36 12.46
C ALA A 50 8.34 11.87 13.86
N GLN A 51 7.84 10.70 14.28
CA GLN A 51 8.10 10.14 15.61
C GLN A 51 9.00 8.90 15.60
N GLY A 52 9.26 8.29 14.43
CA GLY A 52 10.25 7.22 14.28
C GLY A 52 11.69 7.65 14.58
N SER A 53 11.95 8.95 14.66
CA SER A 53 13.22 9.54 15.11
C SER A 53 13.34 9.67 16.64
N ASP A 54 12.27 9.39 17.39
CA ASP A 54 12.24 9.53 18.85
C ASP A 54 12.10 8.13 19.51
N HIS A 55 13.24 7.51 19.82
CA HIS A 55 13.34 6.15 20.39
C HIS A 55 12.76 6.01 21.81
N SER A 56 12.02 7.01 22.31
CA SER A 56 11.50 7.10 23.68
C SER A 56 10.01 6.77 23.82
N MET A 57 9.30 6.51 22.72
CA MET A 57 7.84 6.31 22.77
C MET A 57 7.42 4.93 23.32
N PRO A 58 6.49 4.88 24.29
CA PRO A 58 5.97 3.61 24.80
C PRO A 58 5.10 2.90 23.75
N ALA A 59 5.17 1.56 23.73
CA ALA A 59 4.41 0.71 22.80
C ALA A 59 2.89 0.98 22.79
N SER A 60 2.34 1.45 23.92
CA SER A 60 0.93 1.85 24.05
C SER A 60 0.52 3.01 23.13
N GLY A 61 1.44 3.90 22.77
CA GLY A 61 1.18 4.99 21.83
C GLY A 61 1.12 4.53 20.36
N ILE A 62 1.82 3.45 20.01
CA ILE A 62 1.76 2.85 18.67
C ILE A 62 0.43 2.12 18.49
N ASP A 63 0.06 1.30 19.48
CA ASP A 63 -1.19 0.52 19.45
C ASP A 63 -2.43 1.42 19.36
N GLY A 64 -2.46 2.55 20.09
CA GLY A 64 -3.56 3.52 20.02
C GLY A 64 -3.73 4.18 18.64
N ARG A 65 -2.63 4.58 18.00
CA ARG A 65 -2.68 5.20 16.66
C ARG A 65 -3.08 4.21 15.56
N MET A 66 -2.61 2.97 15.66
CA MET A 66 -3.04 1.91 14.76
C MET A 66 -4.54 1.66 14.88
N ALA A 67 -5.09 1.73 16.10
CA ALA A 67 -6.53 1.66 16.32
C ALA A 67 -7.27 2.85 15.68
N ASP A 68 -6.80 4.09 15.88
CA ASP A 68 -7.40 5.29 15.28
C ASP A 68 -7.43 5.22 13.75
N PHE A 69 -6.33 4.80 13.14
CA PHE A 69 -6.26 4.68 11.68
C PHE A 69 -7.09 3.50 11.15
N SER A 70 -7.16 2.39 11.90
CA SER A 70 -8.08 1.29 11.58
C SER A 70 -9.54 1.74 11.60
N ILE A 71 -9.94 2.53 12.61
CA ILE A 71 -11.27 3.17 12.71
C ILE A 71 -11.50 4.07 11.49
N LEU A 72 -10.53 4.91 11.13
CA LEU A 72 -10.62 5.78 9.97
C LEU A 72 -10.87 4.98 8.67
N LEU A 73 -10.09 3.93 8.43
CA LEU A 73 -10.26 3.06 7.26
C LEU A 73 -11.60 2.33 7.26
N SER A 74 -12.12 1.96 8.44
CA SER A 74 -13.45 1.38 8.57
C SER A 74 -14.55 2.39 8.23
N ASN A 75 -14.49 3.60 8.78
CA ASN A 75 -15.43 4.68 8.50
C ASN A 75 -15.43 5.04 7.01
N PHE A 76 -14.25 5.14 6.40
CA PHE A 76 -14.13 5.40 4.97
C PHE A 76 -14.75 4.27 4.13
N SER A 77 -14.52 3.01 4.54
CA SER A 77 -15.14 1.86 3.88
C SER A 77 -16.66 1.90 3.93
N HIS A 78 -17.26 2.30 5.07
CA HIS A 78 -18.71 2.44 5.18
C HIS A 78 -19.22 3.58 4.30
N ALA A 79 -18.55 4.73 4.32
CA ALA A 79 -18.89 5.88 3.47
C ALA A 79 -18.86 5.54 1.97
N LEU A 80 -17.88 4.74 1.54
CA LEU A 80 -17.77 4.29 0.15
C LEU A 80 -18.91 3.37 -0.27
N GLU A 81 -19.32 2.46 0.60
CA GLU A 81 -20.48 1.60 0.33
C GLU A 81 -21.79 2.39 0.30
N ASP A 82 -21.95 3.39 1.17
CA ASP A 82 -23.14 4.24 1.18
C ASP A 82 -23.20 5.16 -0.03
N PHE A 83 -22.06 5.69 -0.48
CA PHE A 83 -21.95 6.41 -1.76
C PHE A 83 -22.29 5.51 -2.96
N LYS A 84 -21.80 4.27 -2.98
CA LYS A 84 -22.14 3.31 -4.03
C LYS A 84 -23.64 3.02 -4.06
N LYS A 85 -24.27 2.84 -2.90
CA LYS A 85 -25.73 2.65 -2.79
C LYS A 85 -26.51 3.88 -3.25
N SER A 86 -26.07 5.08 -2.92
CA SER A 86 -26.76 6.32 -3.29
C SER A 86 -26.74 6.57 -4.81
N LYS A 87 -25.66 6.17 -5.49
CA LYS A 87 -25.58 6.15 -6.96
C LYS A 87 -26.49 5.08 -7.58
N GLY A 88 -26.61 3.90 -6.95
CA GLY A 88 -27.49 2.83 -7.40
C GLY A 88 -27.25 2.45 -8.87
N PRO A 89 -28.28 2.34 -9.72
CA PRO A 89 -28.15 1.93 -11.12
C PRO A 89 -27.52 3.00 -12.02
N SER A 90 -27.31 4.23 -11.54
CA SER A 90 -26.73 5.32 -12.33
C SER A 90 -25.21 5.27 -12.45
N ILE A 91 -24.56 4.30 -11.80
CA ILE A 91 -23.11 4.21 -11.79
C ILE A 91 -22.54 3.87 -13.17
N THR A 92 -21.61 4.69 -13.62
CA THR A 92 -20.89 4.45 -14.88
C THR A 92 -19.78 3.41 -14.69
N PRO A 93 -19.32 2.71 -15.75
CA PRO A 93 -18.20 1.78 -15.66
C PRO A 93 -16.90 2.42 -15.13
N LYS A 94 -16.68 3.71 -15.47
CA LYS A 94 -15.53 4.47 -14.98
C LYS A 94 -15.64 4.74 -13.48
N GLU A 95 -16.81 5.17 -13.02
CA GLU A 95 -17.07 5.36 -11.59
C GLU A 95 -16.92 4.04 -10.82
N GLN A 96 -17.42 2.93 -11.38
CA GLN A 96 -17.26 1.61 -10.77
C GLN A 96 -15.78 1.21 -10.64
N THR A 97 -14.98 1.42 -11.69
CA THR A 97 -13.54 1.16 -11.67
C THR A 97 -12.84 2.03 -10.62
N ALA A 98 -13.19 3.31 -10.52
CA ALA A 98 -12.60 4.20 -9.53
C ALA A 98 -12.97 3.84 -8.09
N MET A 99 -14.20 3.38 -7.83
CA MET A 99 -14.57 2.85 -6.52
C MET A 99 -13.82 1.55 -6.19
N ASP A 100 -13.63 0.66 -7.18
CA ASP A 100 -12.85 -0.57 -7.00
C ASP A 100 -11.39 -0.24 -6.64
N ILE A 101 -10.79 0.77 -7.28
CA ILE A 101 -9.45 1.28 -6.93
C ILE A 101 -9.42 1.82 -5.48
N LEU A 102 -10.40 2.64 -5.08
CA LEU A 102 -10.48 3.17 -3.71
C LEU A 102 -10.61 2.04 -2.68
N ARG A 103 -11.48 1.06 -2.92
CA ARG A 103 -11.65 -0.11 -2.06
C ARG A 103 -10.34 -0.91 -1.95
N LEU A 104 -9.69 -1.18 -3.08
CA LEU A 104 -8.42 -1.88 -3.14
C LEU A 104 -7.34 -1.17 -2.32
N HIS A 105 -7.29 0.17 -2.37
CA HIS A 105 -6.37 0.95 -1.55
C HIS A 105 -6.71 0.98 -0.06
N VAL A 106 -7.99 1.02 0.32
CA VAL A 106 -8.42 0.89 1.73
C VAL A 106 -7.97 -0.44 2.30
N LEU A 107 -8.20 -1.54 1.59
CA LEU A 107 -7.76 -2.87 2.00
C LEU A 107 -6.24 -2.93 2.10
N SER A 108 -5.53 -2.40 1.11
CA SER A 108 -4.08 -2.36 1.12
C SER A 108 -3.52 -1.54 2.27
N ALA A 109 -4.15 -0.44 2.66
CA ALA A 109 -3.74 0.35 3.82
C ALA A 109 -3.94 -0.46 5.12
N LYS A 110 -5.06 -1.19 5.25
CA LYS A 110 -5.30 -2.09 6.40
C LYS A 110 -4.23 -3.17 6.49
N VAL A 111 -3.92 -3.81 5.36
CA VAL A 111 -2.88 -4.85 5.26
C VAL A 111 -1.51 -4.25 5.61
N ALA A 112 -1.13 -3.13 4.97
CA ALA A 112 0.19 -2.50 5.14
C ALA A 112 0.48 -2.07 6.59
N LEU A 113 -0.52 -1.64 7.37
CA LEU A 113 -0.35 -1.34 8.81
C LEU A 113 0.33 -2.48 9.56
N ASN A 114 -0.02 -3.73 9.22
CA ASN A 114 0.47 -4.90 9.92
C ASN A 114 1.88 -5.31 9.47
N PHE A 115 2.26 -5.04 8.22
CA PHE A 115 3.56 -5.43 7.68
C PHE A 115 4.63 -4.33 7.83
N GLU A 116 4.24 -3.07 7.67
CA GLU A 116 5.17 -1.94 7.65
C GLU A 116 5.38 -1.34 9.05
N LEU A 117 4.34 -1.32 9.89
CA LEU A 117 4.35 -0.54 11.14
C LEU A 117 4.40 -1.39 12.43
N LEU A 118 3.99 -2.66 12.39
CA LEU A 118 4.18 -3.54 13.55
C LEU A 118 5.64 -3.95 13.72
N PRO A 119 6.13 -4.03 14.98
CA PRO A 119 7.42 -4.65 15.29
C PRO A 119 7.53 -6.08 14.74
N PRO A 120 8.72 -6.54 14.30
CA PRO A 120 8.90 -7.87 13.68
C PRO A 120 8.36 -9.04 14.51
N ASP A 121 8.39 -8.94 15.83
CA ASP A 121 7.88 -9.91 16.80
C ASP A 121 6.35 -10.01 16.84
N LYS A 122 5.63 -8.97 16.39
CA LYS A 122 4.16 -8.96 16.29
C LYS A 122 3.61 -9.30 14.89
N ARG A 123 4.46 -9.27 13.84
CA ARG A 123 4.03 -9.48 12.43
C ARG A 123 3.53 -10.89 12.11
N SER A 124 4.01 -11.91 12.82
CA SER A 124 3.84 -13.33 12.45
C SER A 124 2.56 -13.97 12.98
N THR A 125 1.96 -13.46 14.05
CA THR A 125 0.75 -14.06 14.65
C THR A 125 -0.54 -13.58 13.96
N GLU A 126 -0.54 -12.36 13.42
CA GLU A 126 -1.74 -11.70 12.87
C GLU A 126 -1.83 -11.74 11.33
N CYS A 127 -0.75 -12.13 10.65
CA CYS A 127 -0.67 -12.18 9.18
C CYS A 127 -1.82 -13.00 8.54
N THR A 128 -2.19 -14.15 9.14
CA THR A 128 -3.28 -14.99 8.61
C THR A 128 -4.66 -14.33 8.70
N GLY A 129 -4.86 -13.40 9.64
CA GLY A 129 -6.14 -12.72 9.87
C GLY A 129 -6.58 -11.86 8.69
N PHE A 130 -5.63 -11.36 7.89
CA PHE A 130 -5.89 -10.49 6.73
C PHE A 130 -5.99 -11.22 5.40
N LEU A 131 -5.99 -12.55 5.40
CA LEU A 131 -6.11 -13.34 4.18
C LEU A 131 -7.39 -13.04 3.37
N PRO A 132 -8.57 -12.80 3.99
CA PRO A 132 -9.76 -12.37 3.25
C PRO A 132 -9.53 -11.05 2.49
N GLU A 133 -8.97 -10.04 3.14
CA GLU A 133 -8.65 -8.74 2.55
C GLU A 133 -7.62 -8.86 1.43
N VAL A 134 -6.60 -9.69 1.62
CA VAL A 134 -5.59 -9.94 0.59
C VAL A 134 -6.18 -10.63 -0.64
N ARG A 135 -7.11 -11.58 -0.46
CA ARG A 135 -7.83 -12.18 -1.59
C ARG A 135 -8.68 -11.14 -2.31
N GLU A 136 -9.40 -10.31 -1.56
CA GLU A 136 -10.22 -9.23 -2.13
C GLU A 136 -9.36 -8.21 -2.90
N ILE A 137 -8.17 -7.87 -2.42
CA ILE A 137 -7.20 -7.02 -3.14
C ILE A 137 -6.85 -7.63 -4.50
N LEU A 138 -6.55 -8.93 -4.56
CA LEU A 138 -6.19 -9.60 -5.81
C LEU A 138 -7.38 -9.70 -6.76
N ASP A 139 -8.56 -10.03 -6.25
CA ASP A 139 -9.80 -10.11 -7.04
C ASP A 139 -10.16 -8.73 -7.63
N LEU A 140 -10.01 -7.65 -6.86
CA LEU A 140 -10.19 -6.28 -7.36
C LEU A 140 -9.12 -5.91 -8.39
N GLY A 141 -7.87 -6.31 -8.19
CA GLY A 141 -6.79 -6.10 -9.16
C GLY A 141 -7.12 -6.70 -10.52
N GLU A 142 -7.52 -7.97 -10.55
CA GLU A 142 -7.95 -8.67 -11.77
C GLU A 142 -9.14 -7.96 -12.42
N LYS A 143 -10.17 -7.59 -11.65
CA LYS A 143 -11.34 -6.86 -12.13
C LYS A 143 -10.99 -5.50 -12.76
N ILE A 144 -10.06 -4.74 -12.17
CA ILE A 144 -9.61 -3.44 -12.69
C ILE A 144 -8.87 -3.61 -14.02
N ILE A 145 -8.06 -4.66 -14.15
CA ILE A 145 -7.36 -4.98 -15.40
C ILE A 145 -8.35 -5.37 -16.49
N ASP A 146 -9.31 -6.24 -16.18
CA ASP A 146 -10.34 -6.67 -17.12
C ASP A 146 -11.15 -5.48 -17.64
N SER A 147 -11.48 -4.54 -16.75
CA SER A 147 -12.20 -3.30 -17.11
C SER A 147 -11.39 -2.38 -18.03
N ASN A 148 -10.05 -2.40 -17.93
CA ASN A 148 -9.15 -1.58 -18.75
C ASN A 148 -8.67 -2.27 -20.03
N SER A 149 -8.83 -3.59 -20.13
CA SER A 149 -8.30 -4.42 -21.24
C SER A 149 -8.79 -3.97 -22.63
N ALA A 150 -10.04 -3.51 -22.74
CA ALA A 150 -10.61 -3.02 -24.01
C ALA A 150 -9.88 -1.80 -24.58
N SER A 151 -9.34 -0.93 -23.71
CA SER A 151 -8.61 0.27 -24.12
C SER A 151 -7.21 -0.03 -24.66
N TYR A 152 -6.58 -1.12 -24.20
CA TYR A 152 -5.24 -1.53 -24.61
C TYR A 152 -5.24 -2.22 -25.98
N ILE A 153 -6.24 -3.06 -26.28
CA ILE A 153 -6.37 -3.72 -27.59
C ILE A 153 -6.42 -2.70 -28.73
N LEU A 154 -6.98 -1.51 -28.48
CA LEU A 154 -7.07 -0.43 -29.45
C LEU A 154 -5.81 0.48 -29.49
N GLY A 155 -5.01 0.51 -28.42
CA GLY A 155 -3.87 1.43 -28.23
C GLY A 155 -2.48 0.85 -28.51
N GLY A 156 -2.38 -0.45 -28.82
CA GLY A 156 -1.12 -1.15 -29.03
C GLY A 156 -0.41 -1.53 -27.73
N THR A 157 0.78 -2.11 -27.82
CA THR A 157 1.51 -2.68 -26.65
C THR A 157 2.21 -1.63 -25.77
N ALA A 158 1.80 -0.37 -25.84
CA ALA A 158 2.45 0.72 -25.14
C ALA A 158 2.07 0.69 -23.64
N THR A 159 3.06 0.95 -22.78
CA THR A 159 2.83 1.14 -21.34
C THR A 159 1.89 2.33 -21.13
N SER A 160 0.76 2.08 -20.47
CA SER A 160 -0.18 3.16 -20.09
C SER A 160 0.38 3.98 -18.93
N PHE A 161 0.29 5.31 -19.00
CA PHE A 161 0.79 6.21 -17.96
C PHE A 161 -0.35 6.96 -17.27
N CYS A 162 -0.30 7.04 -15.93
CA CYS A 162 -1.23 7.80 -15.10
C CYS A 162 -0.48 8.42 -13.91
N LEU A 163 -0.93 9.60 -13.44
CA LEU A 163 -0.45 10.19 -12.18
C LEU A 163 -1.33 9.85 -10.98
N ASP A 164 -2.53 9.31 -11.23
CA ASP A 164 -3.46 8.92 -10.18
C ASP A 164 -3.11 7.55 -9.58
N MET A 165 -3.56 7.34 -8.33
CA MET A 165 -3.58 6.03 -7.69
C MET A 165 -4.31 4.99 -8.55
N GLY A 166 -3.75 3.79 -8.66
CA GLY A 166 -4.37 2.67 -9.36
C GLY A 166 -4.19 1.36 -8.62
N TYR A 167 -3.62 0.35 -9.26
CA TYR A 167 -3.48 -0.97 -8.64
C TYR A 167 -2.04 -1.36 -8.33
N ILE A 168 -1.05 -0.64 -8.86
CA ILE A 168 0.35 -1.12 -8.84
C ILE A 168 0.86 -1.21 -7.40
N ILE A 169 0.73 -0.13 -6.61
CA ILE A 169 1.25 -0.11 -5.24
C ILE A 169 0.57 -1.18 -4.36
N PRO A 170 -0.77 -1.27 -4.31
CA PRO A 170 -1.46 -2.28 -3.49
C PRO A 170 -1.12 -3.72 -3.84
N ILE A 171 -1.07 -4.05 -5.13
CA ILE A 171 -0.72 -5.40 -5.57
C ILE A 171 0.76 -5.69 -5.29
N TYR A 172 1.64 -4.71 -5.46
CA TYR A 172 3.05 -4.84 -5.09
C TYR A 172 3.26 -5.08 -3.59
N THR A 173 2.47 -4.42 -2.73
CA THR A 173 2.49 -4.67 -1.27
C THR A 173 2.20 -6.15 -0.97
N VAL A 174 1.18 -6.74 -1.60
CA VAL A 174 0.89 -8.18 -1.44
C VAL A 174 2.02 -9.05 -2.00
N ALA A 175 2.51 -8.72 -3.21
CA ALA A 175 3.55 -9.49 -3.88
C ALA A 175 4.87 -9.55 -3.09
N SER A 176 5.19 -8.50 -2.33
CA SER A 176 6.49 -8.35 -1.65
C SER A 176 6.49 -8.81 -0.20
N HIS A 177 5.34 -8.74 0.49
CA HIS A 177 5.30 -8.96 1.94
C HIS A 177 4.56 -10.24 2.37
N TRP A 178 3.74 -10.83 1.50
CA TRP A 178 2.91 -11.97 1.90
C TRP A 178 3.71 -13.28 1.99
N GLN A 179 3.47 -14.10 3.01
CA GLN A 179 4.26 -15.33 3.23
C GLN A 179 3.93 -16.44 2.22
N ASP A 180 2.64 -16.60 1.85
CA ASP A 180 2.20 -17.64 0.91
C ASP A 180 2.70 -17.36 -0.51
N ALA A 181 3.56 -18.25 -1.02
CA ALA A 181 4.13 -18.16 -2.36
C ALA A 181 3.06 -18.21 -3.48
N THR A 182 1.93 -18.86 -3.26
CA THR A 182 0.82 -18.93 -4.23
C THR A 182 0.15 -17.57 -4.39
N ILE A 183 -0.15 -16.91 -3.26
CA ILE A 183 -0.72 -15.56 -3.23
C ILE A 183 0.25 -14.55 -3.86
N ARG A 184 1.55 -14.64 -3.55
CA ARG A 184 2.57 -13.77 -4.17
C ARG A 184 2.68 -13.96 -5.67
N ARG A 185 2.70 -15.22 -6.16
CA ARG A 185 2.72 -15.49 -7.61
C ARG A 185 1.48 -14.95 -8.31
N ARG A 186 0.30 -15.03 -7.69
CA ARG A 186 -0.92 -14.42 -8.21
C ARG A 186 -0.77 -12.90 -8.32
N ALA A 187 -0.30 -12.23 -7.27
CA ALA A 187 -0.03 -10.78 -7.29
C ALA A 187 0.98 -10.37 -8.39
N ILE A 188 2.07 -11.13 -8.55
CA ILE A 188 3.06 -10.90 -9.61
C ILE A 188 2.45 -11.08 -11.00
N ALA A 189 1.60 -12.09 -11.19
CA ALA A 189 0.89 -12.29 -12.45
C ALA A 189 -0.03 -11.11 -12.80
N ILE A 190 -0.75 -10.56 -11.81
CA ILE A 190 -1.56 -9.35 -11.97
C ILE A 190 -0.70 -8.17 -12.42
N LEU A 191 0.43 -7.91 -11.76
CA LEU A 191 1.34 -6.81 -12.15
C LEU A 191 1.89 -6.97 -13.58
N ARG A 192 2.09 -8.21 -14.04
CA ARG A 192 2.59 -8.51 -15.39
C ARG A 192 1.54 -8.50 -16.49
N SER A 193 0.28 -8.63 -16.12
CA SER A 193 -0.81 -8.80 -17.09
C SER A 193 -0.94 -7.61 -18.05
N LEU A 194 -0.66 -6.40 -17.56
CA LEU A 194 -0.80 -5.17 -18.32
C LEU A 194 0.34 -4.19 -18.00
N PRO A 195 1.13 -3.76 -19.00
CA PRO A 195 2.12 -2.69 -18.83
C PRO A 195 1.45 -1.37 -18.43
N ARG A 196 1.72 -0.93 -17.20
CA ARG A 196 1.18 0.31 -16.63
C ARG A 196 2.22 1.04 -15.80
N GLN A 197 2.12 2.36 -15.78
CA GLN A 197 2.95 3.25 -15.00
C GLN A 197 2.08 4.25 -14.22
N GLU A 198 2.19 4.21 -12.88
CA GLU A 198 1.52 5.09 -11.92
C GLU A 198 2.57 6.00 -11.27
N GLY A 199 2.79 7.17 -11.88
CA GLY A 199 3.92 8.04 -11.54
C GLY A 199 5.27 7.34 -11.72
N ILE A 200 5.96 7.07 -10.61
CA ILE A 200 7.24 6.33 -10.59
C ILE A 200 7.05 4.80 -10.51
N TRP A 201 5.82 4.31 -10.32
CA TRP A 201 5.57 2.88 -10.16
C TRP A 201 5.27 2.24 -11.51
N ASN A 202 6.18 1.42 -12.04
CA ASN A 202 5.96 0.66 -13.27
C ASN A 202 5.65 -0.80 -12.95
N SER A 203 4.51 -1.31 -13.42
CA SER A 203 3.97 -2.63 -13.04
C SER A 203 4.94 -3.77 -13.35
N ILE A 204 5.59 -3.75 -14.51
CA ILE A 204 6.55 -4.78 -14.93
C ILE A 204 7.83 -4.73 -14.11
N LEU A 205 8.34 -3.52 -13.84
CA LEU A 205 9.59 -3.32 -13.10
C LEU A 205 9.43 -3.70 -11.62
N VAL A 206 8.29 -3.38 -11.00
CA VAL A 206 8.04 -3.75 -9.61
C VAL A 206 7.67 -5.22 -9.45
N ALA A 207 7.07 -5.85 -10.47
CA ALA A 207 6.92 -7.31 -10.51
C ALA A 207 8.29 -8.01 -10.46
N LYS A 208 9.27 -7.53 -11.23
CA LYS A 208 10.66 -8.04 -11.21
C LYS A 208 11.29 -7.89 -9.83
N ALA A 209 11.06 -6.77 -9.15
CA ALA A 209 11.54 -6.58 -7.78
C ALA A 209 10.89 -7.58 -6.81
N ALA A 210 9.57 -7.78 -6.88
CA ALA A 210 8.87 -8.72 -6.02
C ALA A 210 9.34 -10.18 -6.21
N GLU A 211 9.61 -10.60 -7.45
CA GLU A 211 10.23 -11.91 -7.70
C GLU A 211 11.60 -12.04 -7.06
N ARG A 212 12.43 -10.99 -7.17
CA ARG A 212 13.75 -10.99 -6.57
C ARG A 212 13.67 -11.15 -5.05
N ILE A 213 12.68 -10.51 -4.42
CA ILE A 213 12.39 -10.68 -2.98
C ILE A 213 12.05 -12.16 -2.70
N MET A 214 11.16 -12.78 -3.48
CA MET A 214 10.82 -14.20 -3.32
C MET A 214 12.03 -15.13 -3.48
N GLU A 215 12.91 -14.85 -4.45
CA GLU A 215 14.14 -15.63 -4.66
C GLU A 215 15.11 -15.52 -3.49
N LEU A 216 15.29 -14.32 -2.94
CA LEU A 216 16.18 -14.09 -1.80
C LEU A 216 15.72 -14.87 -0.57
N GLU A 217 14.42 -14.93 -0.33
CA GLU A 217 13.83 -15.75 0.74
C GLU A 217 14.03 -17.26 0.51
N GLY A 218 13.89 -17.72 -0.74
CA GLY A 218 14.04 -19.14 -1.09
C GLY A 218 15.49 -19.64 -1.10
N ASN A 219 16.46 -18.79 -1.47
CA ASN A 219 17.87 -19.15 -1.61
C ASN A 219 18.67 -19.11 -0.29
N ALA A 220 18.06 -18.66 0.81
CA ALA A 220 18.64 -18.80 2.14
C ALA A 220 18.61 -20.29 2.56
N SER A 221 19.57 -21.09 2.08
CA SER A 221 19.70 -22.55 2.27
C SER A 221 20.03 -23.00 3.71
N GLY A 222 19.35 -22.43 4.68
CA GLY A 222 19.41 -22.82 6.08
C GLY A 222 18.20 -22.30 6.83
N GLY A 223 17.05 -22.18 6.17
CA GLY A 223 15.84 -21.61 6.75
C GLY A 223 16.06 -20.19 7.22
N PHE A 224 15.45 -19.21 6.55
CA PHE A 224 14.74 -18.27 7.39
C PHE A 224 13.77 -19.12 8.21
N LYS A 225 14.14 -19.43 9.47
CA LYS A 225 13.18 -19.88 10.47
C LYS A 225 12.04 -18.89 10.34
N ALA A 226 10.86 -19.42 10.03
CA ALA A 226 9.63 -18.66 9.88
C ALA A 226 9.64 -17.49 10.86
N PHE A 227 9.72 -16.24 10.35
CA PHE A 227 9.39 -14.94 10.98
C PHE A 227 9.21 -14.86 12.53
N MET A 228 9.99 -15.60 13.31
CA MET A 228 9.74 -15.87 14.71
C MET A 228 11.01 -16.40 15.37
N GLU A 229 11.36 -15.73 16.46
CA GLU A 229 12.40 -16.05 17.45
C GLU A 229 13.86 -15.81 17.04
N CYS A 230 14.27 -14.54 17.11
CA CYS A 230 15.50 -14.13 17.81
C CYS A 230 15.35 -12.68 18.31
N PRO A 231 15.39 -12.39 19.63
CA PRO A 231 15.13 -11.04 20.16
C PRO A 231 16.15 -9.97 19.75
N ASN A 232 17.28 -10.37 19.15
CA ASN A 232 18.44 -9.50 18.96
C ASN A 232 18.94 -9.42 17.50
N GLN A 233 18.18 -9.90 16.50
CA GLN A 233 18.59 -9.80 15.09
C GLN A 233 17.65 -8.87 14.31
N THR A 234 18.16 -7.69 13.94
CA THR A 234 17.53 -6.75 13.00
C THR A 234 17.63 -7.28 11.57
N SER A 235 17.04 -8.44 11.30
CA SER A 235 16.87 -8.91 9.93
C SER A 235 15.86 -7.99 9.23
N THR A 236 16.37 -7.00 8.52
CA THR A 236 15.57 -6.04 7.77
C THR A 236 15.00 -6.72 6.53
N GLN A 237 13.67 -6.74 6.41
CA GLN A 237 13.01 -7.22 5.19
C GLN A 237 13.56 -6.48 3.96
N PRO A 238 13.71 -7.17 2.82
CA PRO A 238 14.07 -6.50 1.58
C PRO A 238 13.12 -5.35 1.26
N PHE A 239 13.66 -4.16 1.02
CA PHE A 239 12.91 -2.95 0.72
C PHE A 239 13.30 -2.42 -0.66
N LEU A 240 12.31 -2.09 -1.49
CA LEU A 240 12.52 -1.48 -2.80
C LEU A 240 12.50 0.04 -2.71
N GLU A 241 13.64 0.64 -3.02
CA GLU A 241 13.79 2.07 -3.22
C GLU A 241 13.63 2.41 -4.72
N ILE A 242 12.77 3.38 -5.05
CA ILE A 242 12.57 3.86 -6.42
C ILE A 242 12.88 5.36 -6.47
N ASP A 243 13.77 5.77 -7.36
CA ASP A 243 14.12 7.18 -7.60
C ASP A 243 14.36 7.47 -9.09
N ALA A 244 14.78 8.69 -9.43
CA ALA A 244 15.09 9.10 -10.79
C ALA A 244 16.20 8.29 -11.50
N ARG A 245 16.89 7.36 -10.81
CA ARG A 245 17.90 6.46 -11.39
C ARG A 245 17.38 5.04 -11.62
N GLY A 246 16.25 4.67 -11.03
CA GLY A 246 15.60 3.37 -11.15
C GLY A 246 15.29 2.74 -9.80
N GLY A 247 15.18 1.41 -9.78
CA GLY A 247 14.82 0.64 -8.58
C GLY A 247 16.00 -0.12 -7.99
N ARG A 248 16.16 -0.04 -6.66
CA ARG A 248 17.19 -0.77 -5.89
C ARG A 248 16.55 -1.50 -4.71
N LEU A 249 16.88 -2.77 -4.57
CA LEU A 249 16.49 -3.56 -3.41
C LEU A 249 17.58 -3.46 -2.34
N GLN A 250 17.20 -3.08 -1.13
CA GLN A 250 18.08 -3.03 0.03
C GLN A 250 17.71 -4.15 0.99
N TYR A 251 18.68 -4.97 1.39
CA TYR A 251 18.47 -6.08 2.31
C TYR A 251 19.76 -6.45 3.05
N THR A 252 19.63 -7.22 4.12
CA THR A 252 20.77 -7.76 4.86
C THR A 252 20.99 -9.23 4.52
N GLN A 253 22.25 -9.63 4.33
CA GLN A 253 22.64 -11.02 4.11
C GLN A 253 23.65 -11.46 5.17
N GLY A 254 23.41 -12.63 5.77
CA GLY A 254 24.38 -13.27 6.66
C GLY A 254 25.54 -13.89 5.89
N GLU A 255 26.76 -13.64 6.33
CA GLU A 255 27.96 -14.25 5.74
C GLU A 255 28.07 -15.73 6.16
N LYS A 256 28.27 -16.65 5.20
CA LYS A 256 28.41 -18.08 5.51
C LYS A 256 29.59 -18.31 6.46
N GLY A 257 29.30 -18.68 7.70
CA GLY A 257 30.31 -18.97 8.74
C GLY A 257 30.72 -17.78 9.61
N SER A 258 29.99 -16.65 9.56
CA SER A 258 30.19 -15.50 10.45
C SER A 258 28.85 -14.97 10.98
N GLU A 259 28.83 -14.41 12.20
CA GLU A 259 27.69 -13.62 12.71
C GLU A 259 27.57 -12.23 12.07
N LYS A 260 28.45 -11.89 11.12
CA LYS A 260 28.41 -10.60 10.42
C LYS A 260 27.27 -10.54 9.40
N GLU A 261 26.44 -9.54 9.58
CA GLU A 261 25.40 -9.11 8.66
C GLU A 261 25.94 -8.05 7.69
N ILE A 262 25.81 -8.29 6.38
CA ILE A 262 26.23 -7.34 5.34
C ILE A 262 25.00 -6.69 4.73
N LYS A 263 24.98 -5.34 4.70
CA LYS A 263 23.98 -4.58 3.96
C LYS A 263 24.28 -4.65 2.48
N VAL A 264 23.31 -5.12 1.69
CA VAL A 264 23.40 -5.24 0.24
C VAL A 264 22.43 -4.24 -0.40
N VAL A 265 22.91 -3.53 -1.43
CA VAL A 265 22.09 -2.68 -2.30
C VAL A 265 22.18 -3.25 -3.70
N GLU A 266 21.14 -3.95 -4.12
CA GLU A 266 21.05 -4.60 -5.43
C GLU A 266 20.24 -3.73 -6.40
N LYS A 267 20.82 -3.38 -7.54
CA LYS A 267 20.10 -2.64 -8.59
C LYS A 267 19.21 -3.59 -9.39
N ILE A 268 17.89 -3.35 -9.38
CA ILE A 268 16.91 -4.20 -10.07
C ILE A 268 16.60 -3.70 -11.48
N PHE A 269 16.46 -2.39 -11.66
CA PHE A 269 16.13 -1.77 -12.94
C PHE A 269 16.61 -0.31 -13.05
N THR A 270 16.65 0.20 -14.29
CA THR A 270 16.76 1.62 -14.65
C THR A 270 15.56 2.02 -15.50
N TRP A 271 15.32 3.32 -15.63
CA TRP A 271 14.36 3.88 -16.57
C TRP A 271 14.78 3.66 -18.02
#